data_AF-C3XW43-F1
#
_entry.id   AF-C3XW43-F1
#
_cell.length_a   1.000
_cell.length_b   1.000
_cell.length_c   1.000
_cell.angle_alpha   90.00
_cell.angle_beta   90.00
_cell.angle_gamma   90.00
#
_symmetry.space_group_name_H-M   'P 1'
#
loop_
_entity.id
_entity.type
_entity.pdbx_description
1 polymer ?
#
loop_
_entity_poly.entity_id
_entity_poly.type
_entity_poly.pdbx_seq_one_letter_code
_entity_poly.pdbx_strand_id
1 'polypeptide(L)'
;MGSRDPKRSRPIVPEGVVVTSHSDAISRGQIVILAVPRDAFSDMAELRGELTGKIVVDVSNKEKLDTAKSNAEYLSEEILDKSLVVKGFNVVSAWSLESGLVGGSKEVPICSDDKEARSEVIQLAKDMGFVPMDYGCLRAARDIEAIPLRLLPGWRFANKVMFILMAAMSLYVLFQGPLYKYVTLGITKDVQHFPGKGMNRVLAWLALTLLALVYFPGIIAAFRQLARGTKYQRFPDWLDTWLKSRKQLGLLALLIATLHAIFSACLMSPEYYYHMYELGPVIEGRQFYGLMFWRGELLVLTGGLALALMSVLGVTSIPSVQNAMTWREFVFVQSKLGFLCLFAGTVHCIVYGSTGFDKSYLYIWYTPPPFLLAMLLPCLVILLKVLLLSPCLYPRLMRIRKGWESKPKAVPV
;
A
#
# COMPACT_ATOMS: atom_id res chain seq x y z
N MET A 1 4.05 -22.61 35.12
CA MET A 1 2.76 -22.00 34.76
C MET A 1 1.93 -21.82 36.02
N GLY A 2 1.46 -20.60 36.30
CA GLY A 2 0.49 -20.33 37.37
C GLY A 2 -0.94 -20.51 36.83
N SER A 3 -1.81 -21.20 37.58
CA SER A 3 -3.23 -21.36 37.24
C SER A 3 -4.09 -21.33 38.50
N ARG A 4 -5.34 -20.88 38.37
CA ARG A 4 -6.36 -20.96 39.42
C ARG A 4 -6.69 -22.40 39.83
N ASP A 5 -6.60 -23.33 38.88
CA ASP A 5 -6.80 -24.76 39.12
C ASP A 5 -5.67 -25.56 38.45
N PRO A 6 -4.54 -25.76 39.15
CA PRO A 6 -3.39 -26.47 38.59
C PRO A 6 -3.70 -27.91 38.19
N LYS A 7 -4.60 -28.59 38.91
CA LYS A 7 -4.99 -29.97 38.63
C LYS A 7 -5.74 -30.06 37.31
N ARG A 8 -6.67 -29.13 37.05
CA ARG A 8 -7.43 -29.06 35.80
C ARG A 8 -6.57 -28.62 34.61
N SER A 9 -5.61 -27.73 34.80
CA SER A 9 -4.74 -27.25 33.71
C SER A 9 -3.64 -28.24 33.30
N ARG A 10 -3.22 -29.15 34.19
CA ARG A 10 -2.08 -30.05 33.92
C ARG A 10 -2.19 -30.88 32.62
N PRO A 11 -3.35 -31.46 32.23
CA PRO A 11 -3.46 -32.33 31.05
C PRO A 11 -3.25 -31.63 29.70
N ILE A 12 -3.43 -30.31 29.63
CA ILE A 12 -3.32 -29.53 28.39
C ILE A 12 -1.96 -28.82 28.23
N VAL A 13 -1.06 -28.99 29.21
CA VAL A 13 0.25 -28.34 29.24
C VAL A 13 1.33 -29.37 28.89
N PRO A 14 2.34 -29.02 28.06
CA PRO A 14 3.43 -29.92 27.69
C PRO A 14 4.14 -30.55 28.88
N GLU A 15 4.71 -31.74 28.67
CA GLU A 15 5.61 -32.35 29.63
C GLU A 15 6.85 -31.48 29.87
N GLY A 16 7.36 -31.46 31.10
CA GLY A 16 8.46 -30.58 31.52
C GLY A 16 8.03 -29.22 32.09
N VAL A 17 6.76 -28.80 31.95
CA VAL A 17 6.25 -27.56 32.56
C VAL A 17 5.55 -27.86 33.88
N VAL A 18 6.06 -27.26 34.97
CA VAL A 18 5.41 -27.33 36.29
C VAL A 18 4.19 -26.40 36.32
N VAL A 19 3.02 -26.94 36.62
CA VAL A 19 1.76 -26.20 36.81
C VAL A 19 1.46 -26.08 38.30
N THR A 20 1.31 -24.86 38.81
CA THR A 20 1.15 -24.58 40.25
C THR A 20 0.27 -23.33 40.48
N SER A 21 0.10 -22.91 41.74
CA SER A 21 -0.58 -21.67 42.10
C SER A 21 0.09 -20.44 41.46
N HIS A 22 -0.62 -19.31 41.39
CA HIS A 22 -0.02 -18.08 40.86
C HIS A 22 1.21 -17.64 41.67
N SER A 23 1.11 -17.63 43.00
CA SER A 23 2.19 -17.19 43.88
C SER A 23 3.44 -18.07 43.79
N ASP A 24 3.26 -19.39 43.74
CA ASP A 24 4.37 -20.32 43.56
C ASP A 24 5.02 -20.21 42.19
N ALA A 25 4.25 -19.82 41.16
CA ALA A 25 4.80 -19.62 39.82
C ALA A 25 5.57 -18.29 39.74
N ILE A 26 5.04 -17.21 40.33
CA ILE A 26 5.65 -15.87 40.32
C ILE A 26 6.98 -15.88 41.09
N SER A 27 7.03 -16.56 42.24
CA SER A 27 8.26 -16.66 43.05
C SER A 27 9.44 -17.33 42.33
N ARG A 28 9.17 -18.16 41.32
CA ARG A 28 10.20 -18.92 40.58
C ARG A 28 10.79 -18.18 39.38
N GLY A 29 10.18 -17.08 38.92
CA GLY A 29 10.58 -16.39 37.69
C GLY A 29 10.76 -14.89 37.89
N GLN A 30 11.68 -14.28 37.14
CA GLN A 30 11.86 -12.82 37.12
C GLN A 30 11.01 -12.12 36.06
N ILE A 31 10.76 -12.82 34.95
CA ILE A 31 9.86 -12.40 33.88
C ILE A 31 8.55 -13.20 34.01
N VAL A 32 7.44 -12.48 34.13
CA VAL A 32 6.09 -13.05 34.21
C VAL A 32 5.31 -12.64 32.96
N ILE A 33 4.96 -13.62 32.13
CA ILE A 33 4.10 -13.38 30.95
C ILE A 33 2.64 -13.47 31.40
N LEU A 34 1.93 -12.34 31.32
CA LEU A 34 0.55 -12.23 31.76
C LEU A 34 -0.42 -12.62 30.64
N ALA A 35 -0.66 -13.92 30.48
CA ALA A 35 -1.52 -14.50 29.44
C ALA A 35 -3.01 -14.58 29.86
N VAL A 36 -3.57 -13.47 30.34
CA VAL A 36 -4.99 -13.35 30.72
C VAL A 36 -5.65 -12.15 30.02
N PRO A 37 -6.98 -12.15 29.80
CA PRO A 37 -7.67 -11.00 29.24
C PRO A 37 -7.62 -9.80 30.21
N ARG A 38 -7.82 -8.60 29.67
CA ARG A 38 -7.85 -7.34 30.43
C ARG A 38 -8.82 -7.40 31.63
N ASP A 39 -9.97 -8.04 31.46
CA ASP A 39 -11.00 -8.13 32.50
C ASP A 39 -10.53 -8.89 33.74
N ALA A 40 -9.48 -9.72 33.63
CA ALA A 40 -8.87 -10.42 34.74
C ALA A 40 -7.70 -9.65 35.38
N PHE A 41 -7.41 -8.41 34.94
CA PHE A 41 -6.32 -7.63 35.52
C PHE A 41 -6.62 -7.21 36.96
N SER A 42 -7.89 -7.00 37.34
CA SER A 42 -8.27 -6.71 38.72
C SER A 42 -7.86 -7.84 39.67
N ASP A 43 -7.92 -9.09 39.22
CA ASP A 43 -7.53 -10.25 40.01
C ASP A 43 -6.02 -10.26 40.28
N MET A 44 -5.24 -9.59 39.43
CA MET A 44 -3.78 -9.44 39.64
C MET A 44 -3.45 -8.42 40.72
N ALA A 45 -4.39 -7.59 41.14
CA ALA A 45 -4.18 -6.65 42.24
C ALA A 45 -3.88 -7.37 43.56
N GLU A 46 -4.45 -8.57 43.76
CA GLU A 46 -4.15 -9.44 44.92
C GLU A 46 -2.70 -9.92 44.94
N LEU A 47 -2.08 -10.06 43.76
CA LEU A 47 -0.70 -10.52 43.57
C LEU A 47 0.30 -9.36 43.44
N ARG A 48 -0.14 -8.10 43.58
CA ARG A 48 0.70 -6.90 43.41
C ARG A 48 1.95 -6.91 44.29
N GLY A 49 1.83 -7.41 45.52
CA GLY A 49 2.97 -7.55 46.43
C GLY A 49 4.05 -8.47 45.89
N GLU A 50 3.66 -9.62 45.34
CA GLU A 50 4.56 -10.65 44.81
C GLU A 50 5.18 -10.25 43.46
N LEU A 51 4.48 -9.41 42.69
CA LEU A 51 4.93 -8.89 41.40
C LEU A 51 5.83 -7.65 41.52
N THR A 52 6.07 -7.14 42.74
CA THR A 52 6.93 -5.96 42.97
C THR A 52 8.35 -6.21 42.45
N GLY A 53 8.84 -5.30 41.59
CA GLY A 53 10.17 -5.39 40.97
C GLY A 53 10.31 -6.47 39.90
N LYS A 54 9.25 -7.21 39.57
CA LYS A 54 9.23 -8.20 38.48
C LYS A 54 9.01 -7.53 37.13
N ILE A 55 9.51 -8.16 36.08
CA ILE A 55 9.17 -7.79 34.70
C ILE A 55 7.86 -8.48 34.35
N VAL A 56 6.83 -7.69 34.04
CA VAL A 56 5.50 -8.21 33.71
C VAL A 56 5.21 -7.92 32.25
N VAL A 57 5.14 -8.98 31.43
CA VAL A 57 4.89 -8.86 30.00
C VAL A 57 3.40 -8.93 29.72
N ASP A 58 2.80 -7.81 29.35
CA ASP A 58 1.41 -7.75 28.86
C ASP A 58 1.36 -8.24 27.40
N VAL A 59 0.62 -9.32 27.17
CA VAL A 59 0.38 -9.90 25.84
C VAL A 59 -1.07 -9.73 25.37
N SER A 60 -1.89 -9.01 26.12
CA SER A 60 -3.31 -8.85 25.84
C SER A 60 -3.57 -8.02 24.57
N ASN A 61 -4.72 -8.28 23.93
CA ASN A 61 -5.22 -7.47 22.83
C ASN A 61 -6.49 -6.74 23.26
N LYS A 62 -6.70 -5.53 22.72
CA LYS A 62 -7.99 -4.84 22.83
C LYS A 62 -9.02 -5.50 21.91
N GLU A 63 -10.28 -5.46 22.31
CA GLU A 63 -11.39 -5.88 21.43
C GLU A 63 -11.78 -4.79 20.42
N LYS A 64 -11.60 -3.52 20.80
CA LYS A 64 -12.02 -2.36 20.01
C LYS A 64 -10.93 -1.30 19.95
N LEU A 65 -10.93 -0.55 18.87
CA LEU A 65 -10.10 0.65 18.74
C LEU A 65 -10.76 1.77 19.56
N ASP A 66 -10.11 2.17 20.64
CA ASP A 66 -10.44 3.39 21.39
C ASP A 66 -9.19 4.26 21.57
N THR A 67 -9.41 5.53 21.95
CA THR A 67 -8.33 6.50 22.21
C THR A 67 -7.93 6.54 23.69
N ALA A 68 -8.42 5.61 24.50
CA ALA A 68 -8.12 5.54 25.92
C ALA A 68 -6.70 5.01 26.17
N LYS A 69 -6.31 4.92 27.45
CA LYS A 69 -5.09 4.22 27.87
C LYS A 69 -5.06 2.81 27.24
N SER A 70 -3.88 2.35 26.88
CA SER A 70 -3.62 0.96 26.48
C SER A 70 -3.84 0.00 27.66
N ASN A 71 -3.97 -1.30 27.39
CA ASN A 71 -4.04 -2.30 28.45
C ASN A 71 -2.76 -2.30 29.29
N ALA A 72 -1.60 -2.13 28.65
CA ALA A 72 -0.31 -2.05 29.35
C ALA A 72 -0.19 -0.81 30.24
N GLU A 73 -0.63 0.37 29.79
CA GLU A 73 -0.67 1.58 30.63
C GLU A 73 -1.63 1.38 31.81
N TYR A 74 -2.81 0.80 31.59
CA TYR A 74 -3.76 0.49 32.68
C TYR A 74 -3.16 -0.50 33.68
N LEU A 75 -2.49 -1.55 33.20
CA LEU A 75 -1.81 -2.54 34.04
C LEU A 75 -0.70 -1.88 34.87
N SER A 76 0.11 -1.03 34.24
CA SER A 76 1.24 -0.37 34.90
C SER A 76 0.80 0.69 35.91
N GLU A 77 -0.20 1.50 35.60
CA GLU A 77 -0.55 2.66 36.44
C GLU A 77 -1.55 2.30 37.54
N GLU A 78 -2.53 1.43 37.27
CA GLU A 78 -3.66 1.20 38.16
C GLU A 78 -3.55 -0.12 38.95
N ILE A 79 -2.85 -1.12 38.41
CA ILE A 79 -2.80 -2.48 38.99
C ILE A 79 -1.42 -2.80 39.59
N LEU A 80 -0.34 -2.60 38.83
CA LEU A 80 1.02 -3.05 39.13
C LEU A 80 2.04 -1.90 39.09
N ASP A 81 1.80 -0.83 39.84
CA ASP A 81 2.63 0.39 39.90
C ASP A 81 4.10 0.19 40.31
N LYS A 82 4.43 -0.93 40.95
CA LYS A 82 5.78 -1.30 41.38
C LYS A 82 6.42 -2.40 40.53
N SER A 83 5.77 -2.80 39.44
CA SER A 83 6.28 -3.78 38.49
C SER A 83 6.81 -3.10 37.24
N LEU A 84 7.72 -3.75 36.54
CA LEU A 84 8.28 -3.27 35.28
C LEU A 84 7.43 -3.82 34.13
N VAL A 85 6.39 -3.07 33.74
CA VAL A 85 5.47 -3.52 32.68
C VAL A 85 6.10 -3.37 31.30
N VAL A 86 6.04 -4.43 30.50
CA VAL A 86 6.51 -4.47 29.12
C VAL A 86 5.37 -4.93 28.21
N LYS A 87 5.07 -4.19 27.15
CA LYS A 87 4.15 -4.65 26.11
C LYS A 87 4.90 -5.47 25.07
N GLY A 88 4.42 -6.67 24.74
CA GLY A 88 5.01 -7.49 23.69
C GLY A 88 4.13 -8.69 23.31
N PHE A 89 4.51 -9.41 22.26
CA PHE A 89 3.89 -10.68 21.78
C PHE A 89 2.40 -10.65 21.39
N ASN A 90 1.67 -9.56 21.61
CA ASN A 90 0.24 -9.47 21.28
C ASN A 90 -0.07 -9.60 19.77
N VAL A 91 0.91 -9.36 18.91
CA VAL A 91 0.82 -9.53 17.44
C VAL A 91 1.11 -10.97 16.97
N VAL A 92 1.53 -11.85 17.88
CA VAL A 92 1.84 -13.25 17.59
C VAL A 92 0.61 -14.11 17.90
N SER A 93 0.18 -14.92 16.94
CA SER A 93 -0.94 -15.84 17.16
C SER A 93 -0.49 -17.09 17.93
N ALA A 94 -1.39 -17.67 18.75
CA ALA A 94 -1.11 -18.94 19.44
C ALA A 94 -0.73 -20.06 18.46
N TRP A 95 -1.39 -20.12 17.30
CA TRP A 95 -1.07 -21.08 16.25
C TRP A 95 0.35 -20.90 15.70
N SER A 96 0.82 -19.66 15.53
CA SER A 96 2.20 -19.39 15.10
C SER A 96 3.23 -19.85 16.13
N LEU A 97 2.93 -19.76 17.43
CA LEU A 97 3.79 -20.28 18.49
C LEU A 97 3.86 -21.82 18.47
N GLU A 98 2.73 -22.50 18.25
CA GLU A 98 2.66 -23.97 18.22
C GLU A 98 3.27 -24.59 16.96
N SER A 99 3.08 -23.95 15.80
CA SER A 99 3.51 -24.47 14.49
C SER A 99 4.98 -24.16 14.13
N GLY A 100 5.77 -23.62 15.05
CA GLY A 100 7.19 -23.31 14.80
C GLY A 100 7.40 -22.04 13.97
N LEU A 101 6.62 -20.99 14.21
CA LEU A 101 6.70 -19.69 13.54
C LEU A 101 6.40 -19.75 12.03
N VAL A 102 5.58 -20.71 11.61
CA VAL A 102 5.09 -20.83 10.24
C VAL A 102 3.95 -19.82 10.03
N GLY A 103 4.07 -19.00 8.99
CA GLY A 103 3.07 -18.00 8.62
C GLY A 103 3.05 -16.74 9.50
N GLY A 104 2.67 -15.61 8.90
CA GLY A 104 2.59 -14.30 9.58
C GLY A 104 3.94 -13.57 9.71
N SER A 105 3.92 -12.41 10.38
CA SER A 105 5.14 -11.65 10.67
C SER A 105 5.88 -12.28 11.84
N LYS A 106 7.21 -12.37 11.76
CA LYS A 106 8.08 -12.70 12.89
C LYS A 106 8.45 -11.48 13.74
N GLU A 107 7.98 -10.30 13.34
CA GLU A 107 8.25 -9.07 14.06
C GLU A 107 7.41 -9.01 15.34
N VAL A 108 8.06 -8.72 16.47
CA VAL A 108 7.41 -8.53 17.76
C VAL A 108 7.70 -7.11 18.25
N PRO A 109 6.74 -6.17 18.10
CA PRO A 109 6.83 -4.85 18.71
C PRO A 109 6.92 -4.96 20.23
N ILE A 110 7.91 -4.31 20.82
CA ILE A 110 8.15 -4.31 22.27
C ILE A 110 8.33 -2.87 22.75
N CYS A 111 7.64 -2.49 23.82
CA CYS A 111 7.84 -1.19 24.46
C CYS A 111 7.71 -1.27 25.99
N SER A 112 8.41 -0.38 26.68
CA SER A 112 8.38 -0.21 28.15
C SER A 112 9.07 1.10 28.52
N ASP A 113 8.70 1.68 29.66
CA ASP A 113 9.40 2.83 30.24
C ASP A 113 10.70 2.42 30.94
N ASP A 114 10.81 1.16 31.36
CA ASP A 114 12.05 0.61 31.90
C ASP A 114 12.92 0.00 30.79
N LYS A 115 14.16 0.50 30.68
CA LYS A 115 15.08 0.12 29.60
C LYS A 115 15.66 -1.29 29.78
N GLU A 116 15.90 -1.70 31.02
CA GLU A 116 16.51 -2.99 31.34
C GLU A 116 15.50 -4.11 31.12
N ALA A 117 14.29 -3.95 31.65
CA ALA A 117 13.15 -4.83 31.41
C ALA A 117 12.85 -4.98 29.91
N ARG A 118 12.87 -3.87 29.16
CA ARG A 118 12.68 -3.89 27.71
C ARG A 118 13.77 -4.70 27.01
N SER A 119 15.03 -4.54 27.42
CA SER A 119 16.16 -5.26 26.86
C SER A 119 16.08 -6.77 27.13
N GLU A 120 15.68 -7.17 28.33
CA GLU A 120 15.48 -8.58 28.67
C GLU A 120 14.38 -9.22 27.83
N VAL A 121 13.24 -8.55 27.65
CA VAL A 121 12.13 -9.07 26.82
C VAL A 121 12.50 -9.09 25.33
N ILE A 122 13.30 -8.13 24.85
CA ILE A 122 13.89 -8.15 23.50
C ILE A 122 14.78 -9.40 23.32
N GLN A 123 15.62 -9.71 24.31
CA GLN A 123 16.49 -10.88 24.24
C GLN A 123 15.67 -12.17 24.26
N LEU A 124 14.67 -12.27 25.14
CA LEU A 124 13.73 -13.39 25.19
C LEU A 124 13.06 -13.64 23.82
N ALA A 125 12.60 -12.58 23.15
CA ALA A 125 12.01 -12.70 21.81
C ALA A 125 13.00 -13.25 20.78
N LYS A 126 14.28 -12.84 20.82
CA LYS A 126 15.33 -13.39 19.93
C LYS A 126 15.59 -14.86 20.21
N ASP A 127 15.68 -15.24 21.48
CA ASP A 127 15.94 -16.62 21.89
C ASP A 127 14.80 -17.55 21.45
N MET A 128 13.57 -17.02 21.40
CA MET A 128 12.40 -17.69 20.83
C MET A 128 12.35 -17.69 19.29
N GLY A 129 13.32 -17.08 18.60
CA GLY A 129 13.41 -17.05 17.13
C GLY A 129 12.61 -15.92 16.45
N PHE A 130 12.11 -14.94 17.21
CA PHE A 130 11.44 -13.76 16.67
C PHE A 130 12.41 -12.62 16.33
N VAL A 131 11.89 -11.62 15.60
CA VAL A 131 12.58 -10.37 15.29
C VAL A 131 11.98 -9.26 16.16
N PRO A 132 12.55 -8.94 17.32
CA PRO A 132 12.01 -7.88 18.16
C PRO A 132 12.17 -6.50 17.50
N MET A 133 11.17 -5.66 17.67
CA MET A 133 11.16 -4.27 17.22
C MET A 133 11.00 -3.37 18.45
N ASP A 134 12.02 -2.56 18.78
CA ASP A 134 11.94 -1.63 19.91
C ASP A 134 11.10 -0.39 19.53
N TYR A 135 9.95 -0.23 20.20
CA TYR A 135 9.02 0.87 20.04
C TYR A 135 9.19 1.97 21.11
N GLY A 136 10.17 1.85 21.99
CA GLY A 136 10.50 2.85 23.02
C GLY A 136 9.62 2.74 24.26
N CYS A 137 9.11 3.89 24.71
CA CYS A 137 8.34 4.04 25.95
C CYS A 137 6.97 3.35 25.92
N LEU A 138 6.38 3.09 27.09
CA LEU A 138 5.14 2.33 27.25
C LEU A 138 3.93 2.98 26.55
N ARG A 139 3.97 4.30 26.32
CA ARG A 139 2.96 5.02 25.51
C ARG A 139 2.76 4.41 24.11
N ALA A 140 3.81 3.81 23.54
CA ALA A 140 3.73 3.16 22.23
C ALA A 140 2.82 1.90 22.25
N ALA A 141 2.48 1.37 23.43
CA ALA A 141 1.56 0.24 23.57
C ALA A 141 0.19 0.52 22.95
N ARG A 142 -0.26 1.79 22.92
CA ARG A 142 -1.51 2.20 22.24
C ARG A 142 -1.48 1.88 20.75
N ASP A 143 -0.35 2.10 20.09
CA ASP A 143 -0.18 1.80 18.67
C ASP A 143 0.00 0.30 18.47
N ILE A 144 0.76 -0.38 19.33
CA ILE A 144 1.00 -1.82 19.28
C ILE A 144 -0.31 -2.62 19.43
N GLU A 145 -1.17 -2.26 20.37
CA GLU A 145 -2.49 -2.89 20.58
C GLU A 145 -3.45 -2.66 19.42
N ALA A 146 -3.26 -1.57 18.68
CA ALA A 146 -4.06 -1.28 17.50
C ALA A 146 -3.62 -2.09 16.26
N ILE A 147 -2.43 -2.72 16.27
CA ILE A 147 -1.91 -3.47 15.11
C ILE A 147 -2.87 -4.60 14.71
N PRO A 148 -3.26 -5.54 15.59
CA PRO A 148 -4.11 -6.68 15.20
C PRO A 148 -5.53 -6.25 14.78
N LEU A 149 -5.99 -5.11 15.30
CA LEU A 149 -7.33 -4.57 15.00
C LEU A 149 -7.42 -3.85 13.65
N ARG A 150 -6.29 -3.51 13.03
CA ARG A 150 -6.26 -2.74 11.78
C ARG A 150 -6.01 -3.67 10.59
N LEU A 151 -7.04 -3.91 9.79
CA LEU A 151 -6.88 -4.54 8.49
C LEU A 151 -6.35 -3.53 7.44
N LEU A 152 -5.15 -3.82 6.92
CA LEU A 152 -4.50 -3.12 5.80
C LEU A 152 -4.60 -1.58 5.85
N PRO A 153 -4.23 -0.90 6.97
CA PRO A 153 -4.48 0.53 7.15
C PRO A 153 -3.84 1.40 6.06
N GLY A 154 -2.63 1.04 5.61
CA GLY A 154 -1.92 1.76 4.53
C GLY A 154 -2.57 1.63 3.16
N TRP A 155 -3.45 0.66 2.94
CA TRP A 155 -4.11 0.39 1.65
C TRP A 155 -5.49 1.02 1.53
N ARG A 156 -6.10 1.49 2.63
CA ARG A 156 -7.47 2.01 2.66
C ARG A 156 -7.71 3.11 1.63
N PHE A 157 -6.82 4.10 1.58
CA PHE A 157 -6.93 5.21 0.63
C PHE A 157 -6.80 4.71 -0.82
N ALA A 158 -5.74 3.96 -1.11
CA ALA A 158 -5.45 3.46 -2.46
C ALA A 158 -6.56 2.55 -3.00
N ASN A 159 -7.09 1.64 -2.17
CA ASN A 159 -8.19 0.75 -2.54
C ASN A 159 -9.48 1.53 -2.82
N LYS A 160 -9.83 2.51 -1.97
CA LYS A 160 -11.01 3.38 -2.22
C LYS A 160 -10.89 4.09 -3.55
N VAL A 161 -9.74 4.71 -3.83
CA VAL A 161 -9.47 5.39 -5.11
C VAL A 161 -9.61 4.42 -6.28
N MET A 162 -8.97 3.25 -6.21
CA MET A 162 -9.04 2.23 -7.27
C MET A 162 -10.47 1.76 -7.54
N PHE A 163 -11.23 1.36 -6.51
CA PHE A 163 -12.58 0.81 -6.70
C PHE A 163 -13.57 1.87 -7.21
N ILE A 164 -13.48 3.12 -6.71
CA ILE A 164 -14.33 4.22 -7.19
C ILE A 164 -14.03 4.52 -8.66
N LEU A 165 -12.74 4.63 -9.03
CA LEU A 165 -12.35 4.86 -10.41
C LEU A 165 -12.74 3.69 -11.33
N MET A 166 -12.53 2.45 -10.90
CA MET A 166 -12.91 1.25 -11.65
C MET A 166 -14.42 1.23 -11.96
N ALA A 167 -15.26 1.50 -10.95
CA ALA A 167 -16.70 1.54 -11.11
C ALA A 167 -17.13 2.66 -12.08
N ALA A 168 -16.62 3.88 -11.87
CA ALA A 168 -16.93 5.02 -12.73
C ALA A 168 -16.49 4.80 -14.19
N MET A 169 -15.28 4.30 -14.40
CA MET A 169 -14.74 4.01 -15.74
C MET A 169 -15.50 2.86 -16.41
N SER A 170 -15.91 1.84 -15.64
CA SER A 170 -16.72 0.73 -16.16
C SER A 170 -18.08 1.22 -16.64
N LEU A 171 -18.77 2.03 -15.83
CA LEU A 171 -20.04 2.66 -16.21
C LEU A 171 -19.87 3.54 -17.45
N TYR A 172 -18.78 4.31 -17.53
CA TYR A 172 -18.47 5.13 -18.70
C TYR A 172 -18.24 4.30 -19.97
N VAL A 173 -17.43 3.25 -19.91
CA VAL A 173 -17.15 2.39 -21.07
C VAL A 173 -18.40 1.62 -21.50
N LEU A 174 -19.24 1.17 -20.55
CA LEU A 174 -20.55 0.57 -20.83
C LEU A 174 -21.46 1.56 -21.56
N PHE A 175 -21.54 2.79 -21.07
CA PHE A 175 -22.35 3.85 -21.66
C PHE A 175 -21.90 4.20 -23.09
N GLN A 176 -20.60 4.43 -23.28
CA GLN A 176 -20.05 4.94 -24.54
C GLN A 176 -20.06 3.89 -25.67
N GLY A 177 -19.94 2.60 -25.36
CA GLY A 177 -19.85 1.55 -26.37
C GLY A 177 -21.11 0.66 -26.42
N PRO A 178 -21.20 -0.36 -25.55
CA PRO A 178 -22.29 -1.34 -25.59
C PRO A 178 -23.69 -0.75 -25.49
N LEU A 179 -23.93 0.15 -24.53
CA LEU A 179 -25.27 0.71 -24.29
C LEU A 179 -25.73 1.57 -25.46
N TYR A 180 -24.88 2.45 -25.98
CA TYR A 180 -25.19 3.25 -27.15
C TYR A 180 -25.59 2.41 -28.36
N LYS A 181 -24.79 1.38 -28.68
CA LYS A 181 -25.05 0.51 -29.83
C LYS A 181 -26.29 -0.35 -29.64
N TYR A 182 -26.56 -0.77 -28.42
CA TYR A 182 -27.79 -1.48 -28.10
C TYR A 182 -29.02 -0.59 -28.31
N VAL A 183 -29.04 0.60 -27.69
CA VAL A 183 -30.19 1.52 -27.73
C VAL A 183 -30.41 2.11 -29.13
N THR A 184 -29.33 2.50 -29.82
CA THR A 184 -29.42 3.26 -31.07
C THR A 184 -29.43 2.36 -32.31
N LEU A 185 -28.72 1.23 -32.26
CA LEU A 185 -28.51 0.36 -33.43
C LEU A 185 -29.09 -1.06 -33.25
N GLY A 186 -29.65 -1.39 -32.08
CA GLY A 186 -30.14 -2.74 -31.77
C GLY A 186 -29.03 -3.81 -31.68
N ILE A 187 -27.75 -3.41 -31.63
CA ILE A 187 -26.61 -4.35 -31.66
C ILE A 187 -26.31 -4.84 -30.23
N THR A 188 -26.48 -6.15 -29.99
CA THR A 188 -26.22 -6.80 -28.70
C THR A 188 -24.80 -7.36 -28.54
N LYS A 189 -24.09 -7.58 -29.66
CA LYS A 189 -22.76 -8.20 -29.69
C LYS A 189 -21.76 -7.51 -28.74
N ASP A 190 -21.74 -6.18 -28.72
CA ASP A 190 -20.81 -5.41 -27.88
C ASP A 190 -21.08 -5.56 -26.37
N VAL A 191 -22.33 -5.83 -25.97
CA VAL A 191 -22.69 -6.15 -24.58
C VAL A 191 -22.12 -7.51 -24.19
N GLN A 192 -22.24 -8.51 -25.06
CA GLN A 192 -21.75 -9.86 -24.83
C GLN A 192 -20.22 -9.93 -24.70
N HIS A 193 -19.49 -9.08 -25.43
CA HIS A 193 -18.03 -9.02 -25.36
C HIS A 193 -17.49 -8.05 -24.31
N PHE A 194 -18.34 -7.44 -23.47
CA PHE A 194 -17.89 -6.53 -22.42
C PHE A 194 -16.92 -7.18 -21.41
N PRO A 195 -17.12 -8.42 -20.92
CA PRO A 195 -16.22 -9.04 -19.95
C PRO A 195 -14.76 -9.13 -20.41
N GLY A 196 -14.54 -9.36 -21.71
CA GLY A 196 -13.21 -9.37 -22.32
C GLY A 196 -12.78 -7.99 -22.81
N LYS A 197 -13.38 -7.54 -23.91
CA LYS A 197 -12.96 -6.33 -24.63
C LYS A 197 -13.26 -5.04 -23.87
N GLY A 198 -14.43 -4.97 -23.22
CA GLY A 198 -14.85 -3.81 -22.43
C GLY A 198 -13.99 -3.64 -21.18
N MET A 199 -13.87 -4.70 -20.38
CA MET A 199 -13.05 -4.70 -19.17
C MET A 199 -11.58 -4.41 -19.48
N ASN A 200 -11.02 -4.95 -20.56
CA ASN A 200 -9.63 -4.65 -20.93
C ASN A 200 -9.37 -3.15 -21.17
N ARG A 201 -10.35 -2.41 -21.71
CA ARG A 201 -10.26 -0.94 -21.85
C ARG A 201 -10.29 -0.24 -20.51
N VAL A 202 -11.14 -0.71 -19.59
CA VAL A 202 -11.22 -0.18 -18.21
C VAL A 202 -9.90 -0.41 -17.47
N LEU A 203 -9.35 -1.63 -17.55
CA LEU A 203 -8.07 -1.98 -16.93
C LEU A 203 -6.93 -1.10 -17.46
N ALA A 204 -6.83 -0.91 -18.77
CA ALA A 204 -5.82 -0.04 -19.38
C ALA A 204 -5.92 1.41 -18.85
N TRP A 205 -7.13 1.97 -18.87
CA TRP A 205 -7.39 3.33 -18.40
C TRP A 205 -7.08 3.48 -16.90
N LEU A 206 -7.54 2.53 -16.09
CA LEU A 206 -7.34 2.56 -14.64
C LEU A 206 -5.87 2.44 -14.27
N ALA A 207 -5.12 1.51 -14.88
CA ALA A 207 -3.69 1.33 -14.63
C ALA A 207 -2.91 2.62 -14.88
N LEU A 208 -3.14 3.27 -16.03
CA LEU A 208 -2.46 4.50 -16.41
C LEU A 208 -2.86 5.67 -15.49
N THR A 209 -4.12 5.75 -15.10
CA THR A 209 -4.62 6.77 -14.16
C THR A 209 -4.00 6.60 -12.77
N LEU A 210 -3.97 5.38 -12.23
CA LEU A 210 -3.35 5.09 -10.93
C LEU A 210 -1.86 5.42 -10.96
N LEU A 211 -1.16 5.05 -12.04
CA LEU A 211 0.25 5.40 -12.22
C LEU A 211 0.47 6.93 -12.24
N ALA A 212 -0.38 7.69 -12.92
CA ALA A 212 -0.33 9.15 -12.90
C ALA A 212 -0.57 9.72 -11.49
N LEU A 213 -1.50 9.14 -10.73
CA LEU A 213 -1.80 9.52 -9.33
C LEU A 213 -0.66 9.19 -8.35
N VAL A 214 0.30 8.33 -8.70
CA VAL A 214 1.54 8.12 -7.93
C VAL A 214 2.43 9.37 -8.01
N TYR A 215 2.57 9.96 -9.19
CA TYR A 215 3.52 11.06 -9.42
C TYR A 215 2.92 12.44 -9.21
N PHE A 216 1.60 12.59 -9.41
CA PHE A 216 0.92 13.87 -9.30
C PHE A 216 1.07 14.59 -7.93
N PRO A 217 0.92 13.94 -6.75
CA PRO A 217 1.05 14.64 -5.49
C PRO A 217 2.47 15.18 -5.25
N GLY A 218 3.49 14.55 -5.82
CA GLY A 218 4.87 15.05 -5.77
C GLY A 218 5.05 16.36 -6.57
N ILE A 219 4.31 16.52 -7.67
CA ILE A 219 4.27 17.75 -8.46
C ILE A 219 3.53 18.85 -7.70
N ILE A 220 2.36 18.54 -7.14
CA ILE A 220 1.59 19.49 -6.30
C ILE A 220 2.45 19.97 -5.13
N ALA A 221 3.12 19.05 -4.43
CA ALA A 221 4.03 19.38 -3.33
C ALA A 221 5.18 20.31 -3.77
N ALA A 222 5.75 20.09 -4.95
CA ALA A 222 6.81 20.93 -5.49
C ALA A 222 6.32 22.36 -5.81
N PHE A 223 5.16 22.51 -6.45
CA PHE A 223 4.56 23.83 -6.67
C PHE A 223 4.20 24.54 -5.36
N ARG A 224 3.69 23.81 -4.36
CA ARG A 224 3.43 24.39 -3.03
C ARG A 224 4.72 24.83 -2.32
N GLN A 225 5.81 24.07 -2.43
CA GLN A 225 7.12 24.48 -1.93
C GLN A 225 7.61 25.76 -2.61
N LEU A 226 7.49 25.85 -3.93
CA LEU A 226 7.85 27.06 -4.70
C LEU A 226 7.00 28.27 -4.29
N ALA A 227 5.69 28.10 -4.16
CA ALA A 227 4.76 29.17 -3.76
C ALA A 227 5.02 29.67 -2.33
N ARG A 228 5.31 28.75 -1.40
CA ARG A 228 5.65 29.09 0.00
C ARG A 228 7.07 29.67 0.14
N GLY A 229 7.97 29.29 -0.76
CA GLY A 229 9.38 29.64 -0.67
C GLY A 229 10.13 28.98 0.49
N THR A 230 9.59 27.90 1.08
CA THR A 230 10.21 27.15 2.18
C THR A 230 9.76 25.68 2.16
N LYS A 231 10.58 24.78 2.71
CA LYS A 231 10.24 23.36 2.93
C LYS A 231 9.72 23.05 4.33
N TYR A 232 9.83 23.99 5.27
CA TYR A 232 9.58 23.76 6.70
C TYR A 232 8.11 23.85 7.11
N GLN A 233 7.22 24.22 6.18
CA GLN A 233 5.78 24.21 6.42
C GLN A 233 5.17 22.84 6.08
N ARG A 234 4.42 22.27 7.04
CA ARG A 234 3.69 21.01 6.86
C ARG A 234 2.74 21.08 5.65
N PHE A 235 2.58 19.95 4.95
CA PHE A 235 1.56 19.82 3.93
C PHE A 235 0.17 19.65 4.57
N PRO A 236 -0.92 20.07 3.90
CA PRO A 236 -2.25 19.77 4.38
C PRO A 236 -2.46 18.25 4.43
N ASP A 237 -3.28 17.77 5.38
CA ASP A 237 -3.38 16.34 5.71
C ASP A 237 -3.84 15.47 4.53
N TRP A 238 -4.68 16.01 3.62
CA TRP A 238 -5.09 15.30 2.40
C TRP A 238 -3.90 15.00 1.48
N LEU A 239 -2.95 15.94 1.34
CA LEU A 239 -1.78 15.77 0.49
C LEU A 239 -0.74 14.87 1.15
N ASP A 240 -0.57 15.00 2.47
CA ASP A 240 0.32 14.12 3.25
C ASP A 240 -0.17 12.66 3.19
N THR A 241 -1.46 12.43 3.40
CA THR A 241 -2.09 11.10 3.26
C THR A 241 -1.85 10.52 1.87
N TRP A 242 -2.09 11.30 0.81
CA TRP A 242 -1.87 10.85 -0.55
C TRP A 242 -0.39 10.56 -0.86
N LEU A 243 0.54 11.41 -0.40
CA LEU A 243 1.98 11.20 -0.54
C LEU A 243 2.46 9.89 0.12
N LYS A 244 1.87 9.53 1.26
CA LYS A 244 2.14 8.29 2.00
C LYS A 244 1.55 7.05 1.32
N SER A 245 0.47 7.19 0.56
CA SER A 245 -0.18 6.09 -0.18
C SER A 245 0.38 5.81 -1.57
N ARG A 246 1.44 6.52 -2.00
CA ARG A 246 2.03 6.37 -3.34
C ARG A 246 2.51 4.94 -3.63
N LYS A 247 3.09 4.26 -2.64
CA LYS A 247 3.54 2.86 -2.79
C LYS A 247 2.36 1.94 -3.14
N GLN A 248 1.26 2.05 -2.40
CA GLN A 248 0.07 1.23 -2.60
C GLN A 248 -0.60 1.53 -3.94
N LEU A 249 -0.72 2.81 -4.33
CA LEU A 249 -1.23 3.19 -5.65
C LEU A 249 -0.37 2.61 -6.79
N GLY A 250 0.96 2.63 -6.66
CA GLY A 250 1.86 2.07 -7.66
C GLY A 250 1.76 0.54 -7.79
N LEU A 251 1.62 -0.16 -6.66
CA LEU A 251 1.41 -1.61 -6.66
C LEU A 251 0.06 -2.02 -7.27
N LEU A 252 -1.01 -1.26 -6.99
CA LEU A 252 -2.30 -1.47 -7.63
C LEU A 252 -2.21 -1.16 -9.14
N ALA A 253 -1.53 -0.09 -9.54
CA ALA A 253 -1.31 0.22 -10.95
C ALA A 253 -0.59 -0.94 -11.67
N LEU A 254 0.44 -1.53 -11.06
CA LEU A 254 1.15 -2.69 -11.60
C LEU A 254 0.22 -3.91 -11.72
N LEU A 255 -0.55 -4.22 -10.68
CA LEU A 255 -1.50 -5.35 -10.73
C LEU A 255 -2.50 -5.19 -11.89
N ILE A 256 -3.13 -4.01 -12.00
CA ILE A 256 -4.11 -3.72 -13.05
C ILE A 256 -3.45 -3.70 -14.44
N ALA A 257 -2.23 -3.17 -14.57
CA ALA A 257 -1.47 -3.18 -15.82
C ALA A 257 -1.12 -4.62 -16.25
N THR A 258 -0.76 -5.50 -15.32
CA THR A 258 -0.51 -6.91 -15.61
C THR A 258 -1.78 -7.63 -16.07
N LEU A 259 -2.92 -7.39 -15.43
CA LEU A 259 -4.20 -7.93 -15.90
C LEU A 259 -4.56 -7.41 -17.30
N HIS A 260 -4.36 -6.12 -17.55
CA HIS A 260 -4.52 -5.54 -18.88
C HIS A 260 -3.61 -6.21 -19.92
N ALA A 261 -2.35 -6.47 -19.58
CA ALA A 261 -1.40 -7.13 -20.47
C ALA A 261 -1.82 -8.57 -20.80
N ILE A 262 -2.28 -9.34 -19.80
CA ILE A 262 -2.81 -10.71 -20.00
C ILE A 262 -4.02 -10.68 -20.94
N PHE A 263 -5.01 -9.83 -20.65
CA PHE A 263 -6.20 -9.70 -21.51
C PHE A 263 -5.81 -9.27 -22.92
N SER A 264 -4.90 -8.31 -23.05
CA SER A 264 -4.45 -7.82 -24.35
C SER A 264 -3.72 -8.91 -25.13
N ALA A 265 -2.86 -9.70 -24.49
CA ALA A 265 -2.19 -10.83 -25.14
C ALA A 265 -3.19 -11.89 -25.64
N CYS A 266 -4.21 -12.22 -24.85
CA CYS A 266 -5.25 -13.16 -25.27
C CYS A 266 -6.16 -12.63 -26.40
N LEU A 267 -6.31 -11.31 -26.49
CA LEU A 267 -7.18 -10.65 -27.47
C LEU A 267 -6.42 -10.06 -28.66
N MET A 268 -5.09 -10.17 -28.72
CA MET A 268 -4.26 -9.54 -29.76
C MET A 268 -4.38 -10.32 -31.08
N SER A 269 -5.50 -10.13 -31.76
CA SER A 269 -5.79 -10.73 -33.04
C SER A 269 -6.55 -9.76 -33.96
N PRO A 270 -6.52 -9.97 -35.28
CA PRO A 270 -7.28 -9.16 -36.22
C PRO A 270 -8.79 -9.16 -35.95
N GLU A 271 -9.36 -10.23 -35.39
CA GLU A 271 -10.80 -10.31 -35.08
C GLU A 271 -11.22 -9.28 -34.01
N TYR A 272 -10.34 -8.98 -33.07
CA TYR A 272 -10.58 -7.98 -32.02
C TYR A 272 -10.03 -6.59 -32.36
N TYR A 273 -8.90 -6.54 -33.07
CA TYR A 273 -8.12 -5.32 -33.37
C TYR A 273 -7.75 -5.18 -34.85
N TYR A 274 -8.66 -5.48 -35.78
CA TYR A 274 -8.43 -5.41 -37.24
C TYR A 274 -7.73 -4.13 -37.74
N HIS A 275 -8.00 -2.98 -37.10
CA HIS A 275 -7.41 -1.68 -37.43
C HIS A 275 -5.91 -1.55 -37.09
N MET A 276 -5.30 -2.61 -36.55
CA MET A 276 -3.87 -2.71 -36.26
C MET A 276 -3.13 -3.62 -37.24
N TYR A 277 -3.83 -4.29 -38.16
CA TYR A 277 -3.26 -5.27 -39.09
C TYR A 277 -3.51 -4.88 -40.55
N GLU A 278 -2.57 -5.25 -41.40
CA GLU A 278 -2.68 -5.12 -42.85
C GLU A 278 -3.88 -5.88 -43.39
N LEU A 279 -4.56 -5.31 -44.40
CA LEU A 279 -5.65 -5.99 -45.10
C LEU A 279 -5.05 -6.95 -46.13
N GLY A 280 -5.36 -8.24 -45.97
CA GLY A 280 -5.05 -9.27 -46.96
C GLY A 280 -6.17 -9.46 -47.99
N PRO A 281 -6.06 -10.48 -48.86
CA PRO A 281 -7.09 -10.81 -49.83
C PRO A 281 -8.38 -11.29 -49.15
N VAL A 282 -9.51 -11.10 -49.83
CA VAL A 282 -10.77 -11.75 -49.46
C VAL A 282 -10.86 -13.07 -50.23
N ILE A 283 -10.84 -14.19 -49.52
CA ILE A 283 -10.95 -15.54 -50.11
C ILE A 283 -12.23 -16.16 -49.57
N GLU A 284 -13.11 -16.64 -50.46
CA GLU A 284 -14.40 -17.25 -50.11
C GLU A 284 -15.26 -16.39 -49.16
N GLY A 285 -15.23 -15.07 -49.35
CA GLY A 285 -15.98 -14.11 -48.51
C GLY A 285 -15.38 -13.87 -47.11
N ARG A 286 -14.26 -14.49 -46.77
CA ARG A 286 -13.51 -14.24 -45.53
C ARG A 286 -12.38 -13.25 -45.78
N GLN A 287 -12.34 -12.19 -44.98
CA GLN A 287 -11.22 -11.23 -44.96
C GLN A 287 -10.01 -11.86 -44.27
N PHE A 288 -8.87 -11.94 -44.97
CA PHE A 288 -7.59 -12.29 -44.37
C PHE A 288 -6.84 -11.03 -43.93
N TYR A 289 -5.93 -11.19 -42.97
CA TYR A 289 -5.12 -10.11 -42.42
C TYR A 289 -3.64 -10.46 -42.50
N GLY A 290 -2.81 -9.46 -42.76
CA GLY A 290 -1.36 -9.56 -42.82
C GLY A 290 -0.70 -9.24 -41.48
N LEU A 291 0.51 -8.68 -41.53
CA LEU A 291 1.26 -8.27 -40.34
C LEU A 291 0.64 -7.06 -39.66
N MET A 292 1.09 -6.75 -38.44
CA MET A 292 0.70 -5.51 -37.78
C MET A 292 1.29 -4.32 -38.54
N PHE A 293 0.53 -3.24 -38.66
CA PHE A 293 1.10 -1.97 -39.10
C PHE A 293 2.15 -1.49 -38.08
N TRP A 294 3.09 -0.65 -38.52
CA TRP A 294 4.11 -0.03 -37.65
C TRP A 294 3.54 0.53 -36.34
N ARG A 295 2.32 1.07 -36.40
CA ARG A 295 1.60 1.62 -35.24
C ARG A 295 1.20 0.54 -34.24
N GLY A 296 0.73 -0.60 -34.74
CA GLY A 296 0.41 -1.77 -33.94
C GLY A 296 1.65 -2.35 -33.29
N GLU A 297 2.77 -2.44 -34.03
CA GLU A 297 4.06 -2.88 -33.47
C GLU A 297 4.56 -1.91 -32.38
N LEU A 298 4.50 -0.60 -32.64
CA LEU A 298 4.87 0.43 -31.66
C LEU A 298 3.99 0.40 -30.41
N LEU A 299 2.69 0.11 -30.57
CA LEU A 299 1.76 -0.06 -29.46
C LEU A 299 2.21 -1.20 -28.54
N VAL A 300 2.53 -2.36 -29.12
CA VAL A 300 3.00 -3.54 -28.37
C VAL A 300 4.35 -3.26 -27.70
N LEU A 301 5.30 -2.65 -28.43
CA LEU A 301 6.62 -2.31 -27.91
C LEU A 301 6.54 -1.35 -26.71
N THR A 302 5.79 -0.25 -26.84
CA THR A 302 5.67 0.77 -25.78
C THR A 302 4.89 0.24 -24.58
N GLY A 303 3.89 -0.62 -24.80
CA GLY A 303 3.18 -1.31 -23.72
C GLY A 303 4.07 -2.30 -22.97
N GLY A 304 4.86 -3.11 -23.70
CA GLY A 304 5.82 -4.04 -23.12
C GLY A 304 6.92 -3.33 -22.32
N LEU A 305 7.47 -2.23 -22.85
CA LEU A 305 8.45 -1.40 -22.14
C LEU A 305 7.85 -0.78 -20.86
N ALA A 306 6.63 -0.25 -20.93
CA ALA A 306 5.96 0.30 -19.76
C ALA A 306 5.78 -0.77 -18.68
N LEU A 307 5.30 -1.95 -19.03
CA LEU A 307 5.13 -3.07 -18.09
C LEU A 307 6.46 -3.54 -17.50
N ALA A 308 7.51 -3.66 -18.32
CA ALA A 308 8.85 -4.03 -17.84
C ALA A 308 9.37 -3.02 -16.80
N LEU A 309 9.20 -1.72 -17.05
CA LEU A 309 9.55 -0.68 -16.08
C LEU A 309 8.68 -0.76 -14.82
N MET A 310 7.36 -1.00 -14.94
CA MET A 310 6.49 -1.20 -13.77
C MET A 310 6.94 -2.39 -12.93
N SER A 311 7.38 -3.48 -13.55
CA SER A 311 7.92 -4.65 -12.84
C SER A 311 9.16 -4.30 -12.04
N VAL A 312 10.09 -3.51 -12.59
CA VAL A 312 11.27 -3.01 -11.85
C VAL A 312 10.85 -2.15 -10.64
N LEU A 313 9.86 -1.27 -10.81
CA LEU A 313 9.31 -0.46 -9.71
C LEU A 313 8.63 -1.34 -8.63
N GLY A 314 7.96 -2.41 -9.05
CA GLY A 314 7.32 -3.39 -8.18
C GLY A 314 8.34 -4.21 -7.37
N VAL A 315 9.37 -4.74 -8.02
CA VAL A 315 10.43 -5.53 -7.37
C VAL A 315 11.17 -4.66 -6.32
N THR A 316 11.48 -3.41 -6.66
CA THR A 316 12.12 -2.48 -5.71
C THR A 316 11.19 -1.99 -4.59
N SER A 317 9.90 -2.35 -4.63
CA SER A 317 8.95 -2.10 -3.53
C SER A 317 8.92 -3.23 -2.49
N ILE A 318 9.58 -4.37 -2.76
CA ILE A 318 9.75 -5.47 -1.80
C ILE A 318 10.71 -5.00 -0.69
N PRO A 319 10.36 -5.13 0.60
CA PRO A 319 11.18 -4.60 1.70
C PRO A 319 12.64 -5.06 1.68
N SER A 320 12.91 -6.33 1.36
CA SER A 320 14.29 -6.86 1.29
C SER A 320 15.13 -6.15 0.21
N VAL A 321 14.56 -5.92 -0.98
CA VAL A 321 15.22 -5.19 -2.06
C VAL A 321 15.36 -3.71 -1.70
N GLN A 322 14.29 -3.10 -1.19
CA GLN A 322 14.25 -1.69 -0.81
C GLN A 322 15.31 -1.36 0.25
N ASN A 323 15.48 -2.23 1.25
CA ASN A 323 16.43 -2.05 2.35
C ASN A 323 17.89 -2.28 1.93
N ALA A 324 18.13 -2.96 0.80
CA ALA A 324 19.47 -3.15 0.24
C ALA A 324 19.94 -1.97 -0.62
N MET A 325 19.04 -1.04 -0.97
CA MET A 325 19.34 0.09 -1.85
C MET A 325 19.78 1.33 -1.06
N THR A 326 20.75 2.07 -1.58
CA THR A 326 21.03 3.43 -1.14
C THR A 326 19.88 4.37 -1.51
N TRP A 327 19.77 5.50 -0.80
CA TRP A 327 18.76 6.51 -1.12
C TRP A 327 18.87 7.04 -2.56
N ARG A 328 20.08 7.12 -3.11
CA ARG A 328 20.30 7.59 -4.49
C ARG A 328 19.73 6.59 -5.51
N GLU A 329 19.99 5.30 -5.33
CA GLU A 329 19.48 4.24 -6.20
C GLU A 329 17.96 4.15 -6.11
N PHE A 330 17.41 4.19 -4.89
CA PHE A 330 15.97 4.17 -4.66
C PHE A 330 15.27 5.33 -5.38
N VAL A 331 15.80 6.55 -5.24
CA VAL A 331 15.25 7.74 -5.93
C VAL A 331 15.40 7.64 -7.45
N PHE A 332 16.51 7.10 -7.96
CA PHE A 332 16.69 6.88 -9.39
C PHE A 332 15.59 5.96 -9.95
N VAL A 333 15.39 4.80 -9.33
CA VAL A 333 14.37 3.83 -9.77
C VAL A 333 12.96 4.42 -9.58
N GLN A 334 12.58 4.77 -8.35
CA GLN A 334 11.20 5.14 -8.02
C GLN A 334 10.79 6.52 -8.56
N SER A 335 11.74 7.38 -8.95
CA SER A 335 11.45 8.69 -9.55
C SER A 335 11.80 8.76 -11.03
N LYS A 336 13.03 8.46 -11.45
CA LYS A 336 13.45 8.66 -12.85
C LYS A 336 12.86 7.60 -13.76
N LEU A 337 13.09 6.33 -13.45
CA LEU A 337 12.47 5.22 -14.19
C LEU A 337 10.95 5.24 -14.03
N GLY A 338 10.46 5.70 -12.87
CA GLY A 338 9.04 5.98 -12.64
C GLY A 338 8.39 6.92 -13.65
N PHE A 339 8.98 8.10 -13.87
CA PHE A 339 8.48 9.04 -14.88
C PHE A 339 8.67 8.52 -16.32
N LEU A 340 9.74 7.76 -16.59
CA LEU A 340 9.92 7.10 -17.89
C LEU A 340 8.82 6.05 -18.14
N CYS A 341 8.42 5.31 -17.12
CA CYS A 341 7.31 4.37 -17.17
C CYS A 341 5.98 5.06 -17.47
N LEU A 342 5.67 6.16 -16.76
CA LEU A 342 4.49 6.97 -17.04
C LEU A 342 4.49 7.51 -18.47
N PHE A 343 5.66 7.98 -18.95
CA PHE A 343 5.82 8.45 -20.32
C PHE A 343 5.56 7.32 -21.34
N ALA A 344 6.19 6.16 -21.18
CA ALA A 344 5.99 5.01 -22.05
C ALA A 344 4.53 4.55 -22.08
N GLY A 345 3.86 4.46 -20.93
CA GLY A 345 2.43 4.12 -20.85
C GLY A 345 1.52 5.17 -21.48
N THR A 346 1.88 6.46 -21.40
CA THR A 346 1.15 7.54 -22.06
C THR A 346 1.32 7.47 -23.58
N VAL A 347 2.54 7.23 -24.07
CA VAL A 347 2.82 7.03 -25.49
C VAL A 347 2.05 5.81 -26.03
N HIS A 348 2.05 4.69 -25.30
CA HIS A 348 1.25 3.51 -25.63
C HIS A 348 -0.24 3.87 -25.85
N CYS A 349 -0.84 4.65 -24.94
CA CYS A 349 -2.23 5.10 -25.08
C CYS A 349 -2.44 6.07 -26.26
N ILE A 350 -1.49 6.98 -26.52
CA ILE A 350 -1.55 7.91 -27.66
C ILE A 350 -1.46 7.15 -28.99
N VAL A 351 -0.54 6.19 -29.09
CA VAL A 351 -0.37 5.35 -30.29
C VAL A 351 -1.65 4.57 -30.58
N TYR A 352 -2.28 4.00 -29.55
CA TYR A 352 -3.59 3.35 -29.66
C TYR A 352 -4.65 4.27 -30.26
N GLY A 353 -4.77 5.49 -29.71
CA GLY A 353 -5.77 6.48 -30.08
C GLY A 353 -5.47 7.32 -31.33
N SER A 354 -4.28 7.22 -31.91
CA SER A 354 -3.78 8.17 -32.92
C SER A 354 -4.64 8.29 -34.18
N THR A 355 -5.30 7.21 -34.61
CA THR A 355 -6.20 7.25 -35.77
C THR A 355 -7.64 7.67 -35.41
N GLY A 356 -7.89 8.10 -34.18
CA GLY A 356 -9.20 8.48 -33.67
C GLY A 356 -9.31 9.92 -33.17
N PHE A 357 -8.23 10.70 -33.12
CA PHE A 357 -8.27 12.06 -32.55
C PHE A 357 -9.20 13.02 -33.30
N ASP A 358 -9.27 12.89 -34.62
CA ASP A 358 -10.00 13.74 -35.56
C ASP A 358 -11.40 13.20 -35.90
N LYS A 359 -11.77 12.02 -35.38
CA LYS A 359 -12.98 11.31 -35.79
C LYS A 359 -14.17 11.69 -34.93
N SER A 360 -15.01 12.59 -35.46
CA SER A 360 -16.23 13.08 -34.82
C SER A 360 -17.20 11.95 -34.42
N TYR A 361 -17.28 10.86 -35.19
CA TYR A 361 -18.17 9.74 -34.88
C TYR A 361 -17.80 8.97 -33.60
N LEU A 362 -16.61 9.18 -33.03
CA LEU A 362 -16.22 8.60 -31.74
C LEU A 362 -16.85 9.33 -30.54
N TYR A 363 -17.39 10.55 -30.76
CA TYR A 363 -18.04 11.38 -29.75
C TYR A 363 -19.50 10.99 -29.59
N ILE A 364 -19.72 9.80 -29.01
CA ILE A 364 -21.05 9.22 -28.81
C ILE A 364 -21.80 10.02 -27.74
N TRP A 365 -23.01 10.47 -28.06
CA TRP A 365 -23.83 11.31 -27.18
C TRP A 365 -23.05 12.48 -26.55
N TYR A 366 -22.22 13.15 -27.35
CA TYR A 366 -21.35 14.26 -26.95
C TYR A 366 -20.26 13.90 -25.92
N THR A 367 -20.05 12.61 -25.64
CA THR A 367 -19.00 12.14 -24.73
C THR A 367 -17.77 11.65 -25.51
N PRO A 368 -16.54 12.02 -25.08
CA PRO A 368 -15.32 11.62 -25.79
C PRO A 368 -15.02 10.12 -25.66
N PRO A 369 -14.29 9.52 -26.62
CA PRO A 369 -13.85 8.13 -26.47
C PRO A 369 -12.94 7.93 -25.24
N PRO A 370 -12.99 6.77 -24.55
CA PRO A 370 -12.27 6.53 -23.30
C PRO A 370 -10.76 6.80 -23.35
N PHE A 371 -10.10 6.52 -24.48
CA PHE A 371 -8.66 6.72 -24.61
C PHE A 371 -8.25 8.21 -24.48
N LEU A 372 -9.11 9.15 -24.90
CA LEU A 372 -8.87 10.59 -24.72
C LEU A 372 -8.88 10.95 -23.24
N LEU A 373 -9.86 10.47 -22.50
CA LEU A 373 -9.94 10.70 -21.05
C LEU A 373 -8.77 10.03 -20.31
N ALA A 374 -8.34 8.86 -20.78
CA ALA A 374 -7.21 8.12 -20.20
C ALA A 374 -5.88 8.87 -20.27
N MET A 375 -5.65 9.65 -21.32
CA MET A 375 -4.39 10.39 -21.48
C MET A 375 -4.36 11.76 -20.78
N LEU A 376 -5.51 12.36 -20.43
CA LEU A 376 -5.56 13.73 -19.89
C LEU A 376 -4.68 13.92 -18.64
N LEU A 377 -4.89 13.09 -17.61
CA LEU A 377 -4.16 13.22 -16.35
C LEU A 377 -2.66 12.88 -16.52
N PRO A 378 -2.26 11.77 -17.16
CA PRO A 378 -0.85 11.48 -17.44
C PRO A 378 -0.15 12.60 -18.22
N CYS A 379 -0.78 13.13 -19.28
CA CYS A 379 -0.23 14.25 -20.05
C CYS A 379 -0.05 15.50 -19.20
N LEU A 380 -1.04 15.85 -18.36
CA LEU A 380 -0.93 16.95 -17.42
C LEU A 380 0.24 16.76 -16.44
N VAL A 381 0.38 15.56 -15.87
CA VAL A 381 1.47 15.22 -14.94
C VAL A 381 2.83 15.35 -15.62
N ILE A 382 2.97 14.86 -16.86
CA ILE A 382 4.21 14.98 -17.64
C ILE A 382 4.50 16.45 -17.96
N LEU A 383 3.51 17.22 -18.42
CA LEU A 383 3.67 18.65 -18.73
C LEU A 383 4.13 19.45 -17.50
N LEU A 384 3.44 19.28 -16.38
CA LEU A 384 3.79 19.93 -15.12
C LEU A 384 5.19 19.51 -14.63
N LYS A 385 5.59 18.26 -14.87
CA LYS A 385 6.94 17.78 -14.56
C LYS A 385 8.00 18.49 -15.42
N VAL A 386 7.76 18.64 -16.73
CA VAL A 386 8.64 19.37 -17.64
C VAL A 386 8.78 20.82 -17.20
N LEU A 387 7.67 21.48 -16.83
CA LEU A 387 7.70 22.84 -16.28
C LEU A 387 8.59 22.93 -15.02
N LEU A 388 8.47 21.99 -14.08
CA LEU A 388 9.32 21.96 -12.88
C LEU A 388 10.80 21.69 -13.16
N LEU A 389 11.13 21.09 -14.31
CA LEU A 389 12.50 20.85 -14.75
C LEU A 389 13.09 22.03 -15.54
N SER A 390 12.28 23.06 -15.83
CA SER A 390 12.75 24.26 -16.53
C SER A 390 13.88 24.97 -15.76
N PRO A 391 14.81 25.66 -16.48
CA PRO A 391 15.93 26.36 -15.86
C PRO A 391 15.53 27.43 -14.83
N CYS A 392 14.31 27.97 -14.90
CA CYS A 392 13.83 28.99 -13.96
C CYS A 392 13.28 28.38 -12.65
N LEU A 393 12.58 27.24 -12.72
CA LEU A 393 11.95 26.62 -11.55
C LEU A 393 12.86 25.63 -10.84
N TYR A 394 13.62 24.82 -11.58
CA TYR A 394 14.41 23.74 -11.02
C TYR A 394 15.47 24.21 -10.00
N PRO A 395 16.35 25.20 -10.31
CA PRO A 395 17.35 25.66 -9.37
C PRO A 395 16.75 26.26 -8.11
N ARG A 396 15.63 26.99 -8.24
CA ARG A 396 14.89 27.56 -7.11
C ARG A 396 14.32 26.47 -6.21
N LEU A 397 13.67 25.46 -6.78
CA LEU A 397 13.15 24.32 -6.03
C LEU A 397 14.26 23.57 -5.30
N MET A 398 15.41 23.37 -5.96
CA MET A 398 16.56 22.69 -5.34
C MET A 398 17.16 23.49 -4.19
N ARG A 399 17.24 24.83 -4.29
CA ARG A 399 17.63 25.69 -3.17
C ARG A 399 16.69 25.53 -1.98
N ILE A 400 15.36 25.58 -2.21
CA ILE A 400 14.37 25.40 -1.14
C ILE A 400 14.55 24.03 -0.46
N ARG A 401 14.76 22.96 -1.24
CA ARG A 401 14.98 21.61 -0.71
C ARG A 401 16.29 21.49 0.09
N LYS A 402 17.31 22.28 -0.27
CA LYS A 402 18.56 22.43 0.49
C LYS A 402 18.43 23.30 1.76
N GLY A 403 17.26 23.92 2.00
CA GLY A 403 16.98 24.71 3.21
C GLY A 403 16.93 26.23 3.01
N TRP A 404 16.95 26.71 1.77
CA TRP A 404 16.78 28.14 1.48
C TRP A 404 15.32 28.59 1.70
N GLU A 405 15.15 29.79 2.29
CA GLU A 405 13.85 30.45 2.43
C GLU A 405 13.82 31.77 1.66
N SER A 406 12.74 32.06 0.94
CA SER A 406 12.63 33.33 0.18
C SER A 406 12.34 34.56 1.06
N LYS A 407 11.84 34.34 2.27
CA LYS A 407 11.59 35.36 3.29
C LYS A 407 12.09 34.80 4.63
N PRO A 408 13.27 35.20 5.14
CA PRO A 408 13.68 34.78 6.47
C PRO A 408 12.61 35.24 7.47
N LYS A 409 12.22 34.37 8.42
CA LYS A 409 11.44 34.82 9.58
C LYS A 409 12.20 35.97 10.23
N ALA A 410 11.55 37.12 10.43
CA ALA A 410 12.08 38.15 11.31
C ALA A 410 12.39 37.48 12.65
N VAL A 411 13.65 37.55 13.08
CA VAL A 411 14.06 37.13 14.42
C VAL A 411 13.22 37.98 15.38
N PRO A 412 12.45 37.38 16.31
CA PRO A 412 11.89 38.18 17.39
C PRO A 412 13.07 38.75 18.18
N VAL A 413 13.20 40.07 18.16
CA VAL A 413 14.17 40.84 18.96
C VAL A 413 13.84 40.68 20.43
#